data_AF-A0A2K3JNC2-F1
#
_entry.id   AF-A0A2K3JNC2-F1
#
_cell.length_a   1.000
_cell.length_b   1.000
_cell.length_c   1.000
_cell.angle_alpha   90.00
_cell.angle_beta   90.00
_cell.angle_gamma   90.00
#
_symmetry.space_group_name_H-M   'P 1'
#
loop_
_entity.id
_entity.type
_entity.pdbx_description
1 polymer ?
#
loop_
_entity_poly.entity_id
_entity_poly.type
_entity_poly.pdbx_seq_one_letter_code
_entity_poly.pdbx_strand_id
1 'polypeptide(L)'
;MKKMIATSTSTTIQRLVLDMKALILIFTFPPPTAAMNLNDLCAYTAAYIFKADPEQLFGDEVLVRTTSGVIGDRQALKSLMPRYPIDQQIINLVVARQNWVMSITGRVNTIWYMPTEFQQYALETHQGADYVREIYQAKFMTPGDYVNR
;
A
#
# COMPACT_ATOMS: atom_id res chain seq x y z
N MET A 1 52.43 0.37 -13.17
CA MET A 1 51.56 0.41 -14.37
C MET A 1 50.12 0.24 -13.93
N LYS A 2 49.20 0.99 -14.54
CA LYS A 2 47.83 1.26 -14.10
C LYS A 2 46.88 0.05 -14.22
N LYS A 3 45.90 0.03 -13.31
CA LYS A 3 44.70 -0.84 -13.24
C LYS A 3 44.06 -1.10 -14.60
N MET A 4 43.60 -2.33 -14.80
CA MET A 4 42.53 -2.68 -15.73
C MET A 4 41.65 -3.76 -15.08
N ILE A 5 40.74 -3.33 -14.21
CA ILE A 5 39.58 -4.13 -13.83
C ILE A 5 38.40 -3.38 -14.43
N ALA A 6 38.04 -3.76 -15.65
CA ALA A 6 36.90 -3.20 -16.34
C ALA A 6 35.88 -4.30 -16.64
N THR A 7 34.62 -3.93 -16.40
CA THR A 7 33.46 -4.36 -17.21
C THR A 7 32.97 -5.79 -17.06
N SER A 8 32.49 -6.17 -15.87
CA SER A 8 31.49 -7.26 -15.75
C SER A 8 30.27 -6.89 -14.90
N THR A 9 30.34 -5.88 -14.04
CA THR A 9 29.23 -5.43 -13.19
C THR A 9 28.30 -4.43 -13.88
N SER A 10 28.76 -3.75 -14.93
CA SER A 10 28.00 -2.70 -15.61
C SER A 10 26.84 -3.25 -16.45
N THR A 11 27.02 -4.39 -17.10
CA THR A 11 26.02 -4.96 -18.02
C THR A 11 24.81 -5.55 -17.30
N THR A 12 25.01 -6.16 -16.13
CA THR A 12 23.92 -6.73 -15.31
C THR A 12 23.08 -5.65 -14.65
N ILE A 13 23.71 -4.58 -14.15
CA ILE A 13 23.02 -3.41 -13.59
C ILE A 13 22.29 -2.65 -14.69
N GLN A 14 22.90 -2.49 -15.88
CA GLN A 14 22.21 -1.89 -17.03
C GLN A 14 21.02 -2.75 -17.49
N ARG A 15 21.12 -4.09 -17.47
CA ARG A 15 19.98 -4.98 -17.75
C ARG A 15 18.87 -4.86 -16.72
N LEU A 16 19.18 -4.84 -15.42
CA LEU A 16 18.20 -4.60 -14.36
C LEU A 16 17.53 -3.22 -14.46
N VAL A 17 18.27 -2.19 -14.84
CA VAL A 17 17.72 -0.84 -15.08
C VAL A 17 16.90 -0.77 -16.37
N LEU A 18 17.24 -1.54 -17.41
CA LEU A 18 16.45 -1.67 -18.63
C LEU A 18 15.16 -2.48 -18.40
N ASP A 19 15.24 -3.57 -17.63
CA ASP A 19 14.08 -4.39 -17.26
C ASP A 19 13.14 -3.63 -16.30
N MET A 20 13.67 -2.80 -15.38
CA MET A 20 12.85 -1.89 -14.57
C MET A 20 12.24 -0.74 -15.38
N LYS A 21 12.88 -0.28 -16.46
CA LYS A 21 12.28 0.69 -17.40
C LYS A 21 11.20 0.08 -18.28
N ALA A 22 11.25 -1.23 -18.52
CA ALA A 22 10.21 -1.97 -19.25
C ALA A 22 9.03 -2.37 -18.35
N LEU A 23 9.24 -2.43 -17.03
CA LEU A 23 8.17 -2.54 -16.04
C LEU A 23 7.54 -1.17 -15.75
N ILE A 24 7.09 -0.47 -16.81
CA ILE A 24 5.91 0.38 -16.63
C ILE A 24 4.81 -0.60 -16.30
N LEU A 25 4.57 -0.81 -15.00
CA LEU A 25 3.38 -1.48 -14.53
C LEU A 25 2.24 -0.57 -14.96
N ILE A 26 1.75 -0.81 -16.18
CA ILE A 26 0.49 -0.27 -16.64
C ILE A 26 -0.54 -0.96 -15.73
N PHE A 27 -0.79 -0.35 -14.57
CA PHE A 27 -2.02 -0.55 -13.82
C PHE A 27 -3.14 0.02 -14.69
N THR A 28 -3.47 -0.68 -15.77
CA THR A 28 -4.74 -0.47 -16.45
C THR A 28 -5.80 -0.97 -15.49
N PHE A 29 -6.37 -0.04 -14.73
CA PHE A 29 -7.65 -0.25 -14.12
C PHE A 29 -8.64 -0.38 -15.28
N PRO A 30 -9.21 -1.57 -15.54
CA PRO A 30 -10.19 -1.71 -16.61
C PRO A 30 -11.31 -0.71 -16.34
N PRO A 31 -11.81 -0.01 -17.38
CA PRO A 31 -12.91 0.93 -17.21
C PRO A 31 -14.12 0.17 -16.63
N PRO A 32 -14.99 0.86 -15.87
CA PRO A 32 -16.18 0.23 -15.32
C PRO A 32 -16.98 -0.45 -16.43
N THR A 33 -17.37 -1.70 -16.18
CA THR A 33 -18.18 -2.47 -17.13
C THR A 33 -19.63 -2.02 -17.06
N ALA A 34 -20.45 -2.39 -18.05
CA ALA A 34 -21.90 -2.10 -18.02
C ALA A 34 -22.63 -2.70 -16.80
N ALA A 35 -22.01 -3.67 -16.11
CA ALA A 35 -22.52 -4.27 -14.87
C ALA A 35 -22.06 -3.53 -13.60
N MET A 36 -21.05 -2.65 -13.68
CA MET A 36 -20.59 -1.84 -12.55
C MET A 36 -21.49 -0.63 -12.41
N ASN A 37 -22.46 -0.72 -11.49
CA ASN A 37 -23.31 0.40 -11.12
C ASN A 37 -22.82 0.99 -9.80
N LEU A 38 -22.49 2.29 -9.79
CA LEU A 38 -22.20 3.02 -8.56
C LEU A 38 -23.53 3.36 -7.91
N ASN A 39 -23.88 2.70 -6.80
CA ASN A 39 -25.13 3.02 -6.11
C ASN A 39 -25.07 4.43 -5.48
N ASP A 40 -26.24 5.00 -5.19
CA ASP A 40 -26.36 6.37 -4.65
C ASP A 40 -25.56 6.57 -3.36
N LEU A 41 -25.44 5.54 -2.53
CA LEU A 41 -24.64 5.58 -1.32
C LEU A 41 -23.15 5.76 -1.65
N CYS A 42 -22.60 4.98 -2.58
CA CYS A 42 -21.22 5.10 -3.01
C CYS A 42 -20.97 6.47 -3.67
N ALA A 43 -21.90 6.97 -4.47
CA ALA A 43 -21.81 8.30 -5.08
C ALA A 43 -21.81 9.41 -4.01
N TYR A 44 -22.72 9.33 -3.04
CA TYR A 44 -22.79 10.26 -1.93
C TYR A 44 -21.52 10.23 -1.06
N THR A 45 -21.03 9.05 -0.71
CA THR A 45 -19.79 8.87 0.05
C THR A 45 -18.59 9.46 -0.69
N ALA A 46 -18.47 9.21 -2.00
CA ALA A 46 -17.41 9.81 -2.80
C ALA A 46 -17.52 11.35 -2.83
N ALA A 47 -18.72 11.89 -3.07
CA ALA A 47 -18.95 13.33 -3.06
C ALA A 47 -18.62 13.95 -1.69
N TYR A 48 -18.96 13.28 -0.60
CA TYR A 48 -18.62 13.71 0.76
C TYR A 48 -17.11 13.77 0.98
N ILE A 49 -16.38 12.68 0.67
CA ILE A 49 -14.93 12.59 0.84
C ILE A 49 -14.22 13.70 0.06
N PHE A 50 -14.56 13.85 -1.23
CA PHE A 50 -13.85 14.72 -2.18
C PHE A 50 -14.40 16.15 -2.25
N LYS A 51 -15.43 16.49 -1.47
CA LYS A 51 -15.90 17.87 -1.34
C LYS A 51 -14.74 18.78 -0.92
N ALA A 52 -14.68 19.97 -1.53
CA ALA A 52 -13.73 21.01 -1.15
C ALA A 52 -13.85 21.32 0.35
N ASP A 53 -12.71 21.40 1.01
CA ASP A 53 -12.57 21.71 2.43
C ASP A 53 -11.44 22.73 2.59
N PRO A 54 -11.68 24.00 2.22
CA PRO A 54 -10.64 25.02 2.16
C PRO A 54 -10.04 25.36 3.53
N GLU A 55 -10.77 25.09 4.61
CA GLU A 55 -10.35 25.33 5.99
C GLU A 55 -9.78 24.07 6.67
N GLN A 56 -9.70 22.94 5.93
CA GLN A 56 -9.24 21.65 6.42
C GLN A 56 -9.93 21.19 7.73
N LEU A 57 -11.17 21.64 7.94
CA LEU A 57 -11.92 21.43 9.19
C LEU A 57 -12.19 19.95 9.48
N PHE A 58 -12.11 19.10 8.46
CA PHE A 58 -12.43 17.68 8.53
C PHE A 58 -11.26 16.79 8.09
N GLY A 59 -10.04 17.33 8.00
CA GLY A 59 -8.87 16.58 7.52
C GLY A 59 -8.60 15.30 8.31
N ASP A 60 -8.71 15.39 9.64
CA ASP A 60 -8.39 14.30 10.58
C ASP A 60 -9.59 13.36 10.86
N GLU A 61 -10.71 13.55 10.17
CA GLU A 61 -11.88 12.70 10.33
C GLU A 61 -11.56 11.28 9.85
N VAL A 62 -11.58 10.32 10.77
CA VAL A 62 -11.35 8.90 10.44
C VAL A 62 -12.59 8.32 9.78
N LEU A 63 -12.51 8.09 8.46
CA LEU A 63 -13.63 7.57 7.65
C LEU A 63 -13.59 6.05 7.46
N VAL A 64 -12.40 5.46 7.53
CA VAL A 64 -12.21 4.01 7.44
C VAL A 64 -11.40 3.52 8.62
N ARG A 65 -11.88 2.46 9.29
CA ARG A 65 -11.16 1.73 10.32
C ARG A 65 -11.33 0.24 10.09
N THR A 66 -10.21 -0.44 9.90
CA THR A 66 -10.18 -1.91 9.75
C THR A 66 -10.12 -2.60 11.12
N THR A 67 -10.44 -3.89 11.15
CA THR A 67 -10.31 -4.72 12.36
C THR A 67 -8.84 -4.93 12.77
N SER A 68 -7.90 -4.79 11.85
CA SER A 68 -6.45 -4.81 12.11
C SER A 68 -5.90 -3.46 12.57
N GLY A 69 -6.76 -2.47 12.85
CA GLY A 69 -6.35 -1.16 13.36
C GLY A 69 -5.81 -0.20 12.31
N VAL A 70 -5.71 -0.59 11.03
CA VAL A 70 -5.36 0.31 9.93
C VAL A 70 -6.52 1.29 9.72
N ILE A 71 -6.19 2.58 9.67
CA ILE A 71 -7.13 3.67 9.49
C ILE A 71 -6.92 4.38 8.14
N GLY A 72 -7.96 5.06 7.68
CA GLY A 72 -7.86 6.09 6.64
C GLY A 72 -8.69 7.28 7.05
N ASP A 73 -8.00 8.38 7.32
CA ASP A 73 -8.64 9.67 7.49
C ASP A 73 -9.06 10.29 6.14
N ARG A 74 -9.85 11.35 6.21
CA ARG A 74 -10.37 12.04 5.04
C ARG A 74 -9.25 12.68 4.21
N GLN A 75 -8.20 13.18 4.85
CA GLN A 75 -7.05 13.77 4.14
C GLN A 75 -6.31 12.73 3.31
N ALA A 76 -6.03 11.55 3.87
CA ALA A 76 -5.44 10.42 3.18
C ALA A 76 -6.35 9.98 2.02
N LEU A 77 -7.66 9.91 2.22
CA LEU A 77 -8.60 9.54 1.15
C LEU A 77 -8.63 10.57 0.01
N LYS A 78 -8.40 11.86 0.28
CA LYS A 78 -8.24 12.89 -0.77
C LYS A 78 -7.02 12.65 -1.66
N SER A 79 -6.02 11.88 -1.22
CA SER A 79 -4.91 11.48 -2.09
C SER A 79 -5.34 10.63 -3.30
N LEU A 80 -6.55 10.05 -3.26
CA LEU A 80 -7.15 9.35 -4.41
C LEU A 80 -7.64 10.30 -5.52
N MET A 81 -7.62 11.62 -5.29
CA MET A 81 -7.92 12.59 -6.34
C MET A 81 -6.87 12.50 -7.46
N PRO A 82 -7.28 12.69 -8.74
CA PRO A 82 -6.34 12.64 -9.85
C PRO A 82 -5.19 13.62 -9.67
N ARG A 83 -3.96 13.18 -10.01
CA ARG A 83 -2.72 13.97 -9.96
C ARG A 83 -2.21 14.29 -8.55
N TYR A 84 -2.78 13.69 -7.50
CA TYR A 84 -2.22 13.73 -6.15
C TYR A 84 -1.28 12.54 -5.92
N PRO A 85 -0.17 12.71 -5.17
CA PRO A 85 0.59 11.58 -4.66
C PRO A 85 -0.28 10.76 -3.72
N ILE A 86 -0.25 9.43 -3.85
CA ILE A 86 -1.03 8.54 -2.99
C ILE A 86 -0.44 8.53 -1.58
N ASP A 87 -1.29 8.71 -0.57
CA ASP A 87 -0.90 8.69 0.83
C ASP A 87 -0.57 7.28 1.32
N GLN A 88 0.37 7.18 2.25
CA GLN A 88 0.80 5.92 2.86
C GLN A 88 -0.37 5.15 3.49
N GLN A 89 -1.31 5.83 4.16
CA GLN A 89 -2.47 5.20 4.78
C GLN A 89 -3.34 4.47 3.74
N ILE A 90 -3.47 5.04 2.53
CA ILE A 90 -4.24 4.43 1.45
C ILE A 90 -3.58 3.14 0.96
N ILE A 91 -2.26 3.15 0.80
CA ILE A 91 -1.52 1.94 0.43
C ILE A 91 -1.72 0.86 1.50
N ASN A 92 -1.62 1.24 2.78
CA ASN A 92 -1.82 0.31 3.90
C ASN A 92 -3.25 -0.23 3.98
N LEU A 93 -4.27 0.59 3.69
CA LEU A 93 -5.66 0.14 3.61
C LEU A 93 -5.87 -0.89 2.49
N VAL A 94 -5.28 -0.67 1.32
CA VAL A 94 -5.33 -1.63 0.20
C VAL A 94 -4.64 -2.93 0.60
N VAL A 95 -3.45 -2.85 1.21
CA VAL A 95 -2.71 -4.01 1.73
C VAL A 95 -3.55 -4.80 2.74
N ALA A 96 -4.13 -4.12 3.73
CA ALA A 96 -4.99 -4.73 4.74
C ALA A 96 -6.20 -5.43 4.10
N ARG A 97 -6.86 -4.77 3.14
CA ARG A 97 -7.98 -5.38 2.39
C ARG A 97 -7.53 -6.63 1.64
N GLN A 98 -6.40 -6.60 0.94
CA GLN A 98 -5.94 -7.76 0.17
C GLN A 98 -5.58 -8.93 1.08
N ASN A 99 -4.89 -8.66 2.20
CA ASN A 99 -4.56 -9.69 3.19
C ASN A 99 -5.84 -10.32 3.78
N TRP A 100 -6.88 -9.52 4.07
CA TRP A 100 -8.18 -10.02 4.51
C TRP A 100 -8.89 -10.86 3.44
N VAL A 101 -8.91 -10.42 2.17
CA VAL A 101 -9.50 -11.19 1.07
C VAL A 101 -8.78 -12.55 0.93
N MET A 102 -7.45 -12.57 1.05
CA MET A 102 -6.67 -13.82 1.01
C MET A 102 -7.01 -14.75 2.19
N SER A 103 -7.23 -14.20 3.40
CA SER A 103 -7.57 -15.04 4.55
C SER A 103 -8.96 -15.68 4.43
N ILE A 104 -9.96 -14.98 3.89
CA ILE A 104 -11.34 -15.51 3.76
C ILE A 104 -11.54 -16.39 2.51
N THR A 105 -10.75 -16.21 1.45
CA THR A 105 -10.93 -16.96 0.19
C THR A 105 -10.30 -18.37 0.23
N GLY A 106 -9.66 -18.75 1.35
CA GLY A 106 -9.18 -20.11 1.58
C GLY A 106 -8.04 -20.58 0.66
N ARG A 107 -7.49 -19.70 -0.20
CA ARG A 107 -6.28 -20.00 -0.96
C ARG A 107 -5.10 -19.98 0.00
N VAL A 108 -4.69 -21.17 0.40
CA VAL A 108 -3.59 -21.39 1.36
C VAL A 108 -2.32 -20.65 0.90
N ASN A 109 -1.93 -19.65 1.68
CA ASN A 109 -0.56 -19.19 1.91
C ASN A 109 0.42 -19.21 0.73
N THR A 110 0.41 -18.16 -0.09
CA THR A 110 1.64 -17.83 -0.84
C THR A 110 1.97 -16.35 -0.86
N ILE A 111 0.98 -15.46 -0.74
CA ILE A 111 1.20 -14.02 -0.89
C ILE A 111 0.60 -13.28 0.30
N TRP A 112 1.47 -12.74 1.15
CA TRP A 112 1.13 -11.75 2.14
C TRP A 112 1.66 -10.39 1.67
N TYR A 113 0.78 -9.41 1.55
CA TYR A 113 1.15 -8.07 1.14
C TYR A 113 1.69 -7.31 2.34
N MET A 114 2.88 -6.74 2.17
CA MET A 114 3.59 -6.07 3.25
C MET A 114 3.17 -4.59 3.36
N PRO A 115 2.77 -4.11 4.54
CA PRO A 115 2.49 -2.70 4.77
C PRO A 115 3.74 -1.83 4.58
N THR A 116 3.54 -0.60 4.15
CA THR A 116 4.62 0.38 3.94
C THR A 116 5.34 0.76 5.24
N GLU A 117 4.64 0.71 6.38
CA GLU A 117 5.24 0.96 7.70
C GLU A 117 6.40 0.01 7.99
N PHE A 118 6.31 -1.24 7.54
CA PHE A 118 7.40 -2.18 7.73
C PHE A 118 8.67 -1.75 6.97
N GLN A 119 8.50 -1.25 5.75
CA GLN A 119 9.61 -0.81 4.92
C GLN A 119 10.37 0.35 5.57
N GLN A 120 9.69 1.20 6.34
CA GLN A 120 10.34 2.29 7.06
C GLN A 120 11.33 1.78 8.10
N TYR A 121 10.97 0.77 8.90
CA TYR A 121 11.90 0.14 9.86
C TYR A 121 13.09 -0.51 9.16
N ALA A 122 12.85 -1.20 8.03
CA ALA A 122 13.91 -1.86 7.27
C ALA A 122 14.89 -0.87 6.60
N LEU A 123 14.43 0.33 6.27
CA LEU A 123 15.25 1.38 5.64
C LEU A 123 15.96 2.28 6.65
N GLU A 124 15.66 2.15 7.94
CA GLU A 124 16.25 2.97 8.98
C GLU A 124 17.70 2.54 9.25
N THR A 125 18.65 3.44 8.97
CA THR A 125 20.11 3.18 8.86
C THR A 125 20.79 2.67 10.15
N HIS A 126 20.05 2.53 11.26
CA HIS A 126 20.59 2.21 12.58
C HIS A 126 19.95 0.98 13.23
N GLN A 127 19.11 0.23 12.52
CA GLN A 127 18.47 -0.95 13.05
C GLN A 127 19.12 -2.22 12.50
N GLY A 128 19.61 -3.08 13.41
CA GLY A 128 20.12 -4.40 13.04
C GLY A 128 19.00 -5.29 12.50
N ALA A 129 19.35 -6.27 11.67
CA ALA A 129 18.36 -7.18 11.06
C ALA A 129 17.48 -7.92 12.09
N ASP A 130 18.03 -8.22 13.28
CA ASP A 130 17.27 -8.83 14.38
C ASP A 130 16.19 -7.92 14.94
N TYR A 131 16.47 -6.62 15.09
CA TYR A 131 15.49 -5.65 15.57
C TYR A 131 14.30 -5.53 14.61
N VAL A 132 14.57 -5.42 13.30
CA VAL A 132 13.54 -5.35 12.26
C VAL A 132 12.72 -6.65 12.22
N ARG A 133 13.38 -7.81 12.41
CA ARG A 133 12.71 -9.12 12.50
C ARG A 133 11.81 -9.24 13.72
N GLU A 134 12.21 -8.74 14.88
CA GLU A 134 11.38 -8.75 16.09
C GLU A 134 10.13 -7.88 15.93
N ILE A 135 10.27 -6.67 15.38
CA ILE A 135 9.11 -5.82 15.05
C ILE A 135 8.18 -6.53 14.07
N TYR A 136 8.73 -7.16 13.04
CA TYR A 136 7.95 -7.92 12.07
C TYR A 136 7.07 -8.98 12.75
N GLN A 137 7.70 -9.80 13.59
CA GLN A 137 7.04 -10.91 14.27
C GLN A 137 5.99 -10.40 15.26
N ALA A 138 6.32 -9.39 16.05
CA ALA A 138 5.43 -8.88 17.10
C ALA A 138 4.22 -8.11 16.54
N LYS A 139 4.42 -7.28 15.51
CA LYS A 139 3.39 -6.35 15.01
C LYS A 139 2.56 -6.91 13.86
N PHE A 140 3.12 -7.81 13.04
CA PHE A 140 2.48 -8.22 11.78
C PHE A 140 2.23 -9.72 11.66
N MET A 141 2.89 -10.57 12.46
CA MET A 141 2.74 -12.03 12.42
C MET A 141 2.03 -12.60 13.66
N THR A 142 1.65 -11.75 14.61
CA THR A 142 0.79 -12.14 15.71
C THR A 142 -0.60 -12.47 15.17
N PRO A 143 -1.19 -13.64 15.51
CA PRO A 143 -2.58 -13.92 15.15
C PRO A 143 -3.46 -12.81 15.74
N GLY A 144 -4.08 -12.02 14.87
CA GLY A 144 -5.05 -11.04 15.33
C GLY A 144 -6.26 -11.74 15.95
N ASP A 145 -6.84 -11.15 16.99
CA ASP A 145 -8.16 -11.54 17.49
C ASP A 145 -9.18 -11.32 16.37
N TYR A 146 -9.49 -12.38 15.62
CA TYR A 146 -10.61 -12.38 14.70
C TYR A 146 -11.87 -12.31 15.56
N VAL A 147 -12.50 -11.14 15.62
CA VAL A 147 -13.89 -11.05 16.07
C VAL A 147 -14.75 -11.79 15.04
N ASN A 148 -15.09 -13.03 15.36
CA ASN A 148 -16.13 -13.78 14.67
C ASN A 148 -17.44 -12.99 14.77
N ARG A 149 -18.10 -12.76 13.64
CA ARG A 149 -19.53 -12.46 13.60
C ARG A 149 -20.28 -13.74 13.31
#